data_AF-A0A1I2NYC1-F1
#
_entry.id   AF-A0A1I2NYC1-F1
#
_cell.length_a   1.000
_cell.length_b   1.000
_cell.length_c   1.000
_cell.angle_alpha   90.00
_cell.angle_beta   90.00
_cell.angle_gamma   90.00
#
_symmetry.space_group_name_H-M   'P 1'
#
loop_
_entity.id
_entity.type
_entity.pdbx_description
1 polymer ?
#
loop_
_entity_poly.entity_id
_entity_poly.type
_entity_poly.pdbx_seq_one_letter_code
_entity_poly.pdbx_strand_id
1 'polypeptide(L)' 'MGKDDGTAAFRNDDASFSLRAGLADAASGVSFESYSGAGRYLRHYDYLLYTQPADTTLARADATFYAE' A
#
# COMPACT_ATOMS: atom_id res chain seq x y z
N MET A 1 10.17 -6.61 4.04
CA MET A 1 9.36 -7.09 5.18
C MET A 1 10.11 -8.16 5.92
N GLY A 2 9.95 -8.22 7.25
CA GLY A 2 10.56 -9.23 8.12
C GLY A 2 9.82 -10.56 8.09
N LYS A 3 10.35 -11.56 8.81
CA LYS A 3 9.68 -12.84 9.08
C LYS A 3 8.55 -12.61 10.07
N ASP A 4 7.40 -13.24 9.84
CA ASP A 4 6.30 -13.27 10.82
C ASP A 4 6.79 -13.88 12.14
N ASP A 5 6.77 -13.07 13.19
CA ASP A 5 7.16 -13.43 14.55
C ASP A 5 5.94 -13.75 15.44
N GLY A 6 4.74 -13.77 14.86
CA GLY A 6 3.48 -14.06 15.55
C GLY A 6 2.94 -12.89 16.36
N THR A 7 3.64 -11.77 16.44
CA THR A 7 3.20 -10.61 17.23
C THR A 7 2.00 -9.92 16.59
N ALA A 8 1.21 -9.24 17.43
CA ALA A 8 0.11 -8.42 16.94
C ALA A 8 0.62 -7.22 16.13
N ALA A 9 1.77 -6.66 16.47
CA ALA A 9 2.40 -5.56 15.74
C ALA A 9 2.75 -5.98 14.30
N PHE A 10 3.42 -7.12 14.14
CA PHE A 10 3.74 -7.63 12.80
C PHE A 10 2.47 -7.88 11.99
N ARG A 11 1.50 -8.59 12.58
CA ARG A 11 0.26 -8.96 11.88
C ARG A 11 -0.60 -7.76 11.52
N ASN A 12 -0.78 -6.79 12.41
CA ASN A 12 -1.75 -5.71 12.21
C ASN A 12 -1.14 -4.47 11.56
N ASP A 13 0.10 -4.14 11.91
CA ASP A 13 0.66 -2.84 11.56
C ASP A 13 1.67 -2.92 10.42
N ASP A 14 2.49 -3.98 10.39
CA ASP A 14 3.58 -4.10 9.42
C ASP A 14 3.21 -4.91 8.17
N ALA A 15 2.33 -5.91 8.32
CA ALA A 15 2.05 -6.89 7.27
C ALA A 15 0.59 -7.00 6.81
N SER A 16 -0.31 -6.17 7.34
CA SER A 16 -1.72 -6.16 6.91
C SER A 16 -2.07 -4.95 6.04
N PHE A 17 -2.71 -5.23 4.91
CA PHE A 17 -3.18 -4.21 3.96
C PHE A 17 -4.62 -4.49 3.52
N SER A 18 -5.41 -3.42 3.44
CA SER A 18 -6.73 -3.45 2.83
C SER A 18 -6.62 -3.21 1.33
N LEU A 19 -7.19 -4.11 0.53
CA LEU A 19 -7.24 -3.95 -0.91
C LEU A 19 -8.26 -2.87 -1.28
N ARG A 20 -7.86 -1.90 -2.09
CA ARG A 20 -8.69 -0.80 -2.60
C ARG A 20 -8.64 -0.78 -4.12
N ALA A 21 -9.67 -0.18 -4.74
CA ALA A 21 -9.59 0.22 -6.14
C ALA A 21 -8.37 1.13 -6.35
N GLY A 22 -7.73 1.02 -7.52
CA GLY A 22 -6.54 1.79 -7.84
C GLY A 22 -6.77 3.30 -7.73
N LEU A 23 -5.87 3.99 -7.03
CA LEU A 23 -6.00 5.44 -6.80
C LEU A 23 -5.83 6.28 -8.07
N ALA A 24 -5.12 5.77 -9.08
CA ALA A 24 -4.98 6.40 -10.39
C ALA A 24 -5.83 5.74 -11.48
N ASP A 25 -6.26 4.49 -11.27
CA ASP A 25 -7.11 3.73 -12.18
C ASP A 25 -8.03 2.82 -11.35
N ALA A 26 -9.24 3.31 -11.08
CA ALA A 26 -10.21 2.58 -10.28
C ALA A 26 -10.87 1.40 -11.01
N ALA A 27 -10.75 1.35 -12.35
CA ALA A 27 -11.42 0.34 -13.16
C ALA A 27 -10.60 -0.94 -13.30
N SER A 28 -9.27 -0.83 -13.33
CA SER A 28 -8.37 -1.97 -13.58
C SER A 28 -7.19 -2.06 -12.61
N GLY A 29 -6.89 -0.99 -11.88
CA GLY A 29 -5.81 -0.97 -10.89
C GLY A 29 -6.23 -1.42 -9.49
N VAL A 30 -5.24 -1.78 -8.69
CA VAL A 30 -5.36 -2.08 -7.26
C VAL A 30 -4.40 -1.22 -6.44
N SER A 31 -4.83 -0.83 -5.24
CA SER A 31 -4.00 -0.11 -4.27
C SER A 31 -4.06 -0.81 -2.91
N PHE A 32 -2.95 -0.82 -2.18
CA PHE A 32 -2.85 -1.50 -0.89
C PHE A 32 -2.76 -0.47 0.24
N GLU A 33 -3.87 -0.26 0.96
CA GLU A 33 -3.92 0.66 2.10
C GLU A 33 -3.43 -0.05 3.36
N SER A 34 -2.56 0.58 4.14
CA SER A 34 -2.12 0.04 5.43
C SER A 34 -3.30 -0.12 6.38
N TYR A 35 -3.38 -1.27 7.06
CA TYR A 35 -4.46 -1.55 8.02
C TYR A 35 -4.42 -0.62 9.25
N SER A 36 -3.23 -0.29 9.72
CA SER A 36 -3.01 0.54 10.92
C SER A 36 -2.86 2.03 10.62
N GLY A 37 -2.58 2.40 9.36
CA GLY A 37 -2.36 3.77 8.92
C GLY A 37 -3.31 4.21 7.82
N ALA A 38 -4.51 4.69 8.20
CA ALA A 38 -5.50 5.21 7.25
C ALA A 38 -4.88 6.28 6.33
N GLY A 39 -5.14 6.17 5.03
CA GLY A 39 -4.60 7.07 4.01
C GLY A 39 -3.13 6.85 3.66
N ARG A 40 -2.46 5.85 4.24
CA ARG A 40 -1.11 5.41 3.82
C ARG A 40 -1.23 4.19 2.93
N TYR A 41 -0.55 4.21 1.81
CA TYR A 41 -0.57 3.16 0.81
C TYR A 41 0.82 2.62 0.57
N LEU A 42 0.89 1.33 0.21
CA LEU A 42 2.07 0.80 -0.44
C LEU A 42 2.26 1.53 -1.77
N ARG A 43 3.41 2.17 -1.94
CA ARG A 43 3.77 2.88 -3.17
C ARG A 43 5.24 2.72 -3.49
N HIS A 44 5.60 2.85 -4.76
CA HIS A 44 7.00 2.92 -5.12
C HIS A 44 7.57 4.34 -4.96
N TYR A 45 8.85 4.43 -4.64
CA TYR A 45 9.63 5.66 -4.66
C TYR A 45 11.09 5.28 -4.89
N ASP A 46 11.74 5.82 -5.91
CA ASP A 46 13.10 5.45 -6.31
C ASP A 46 13.31 3.92 -6.39
N TYR A 47 12.35 3.22 -7.00
CA TYR A 47 12.33 1.75 -7.17
C TYR A 47 12.25 0.93 -5.88
N LEU A 48 12.07 1.57 -4.73
CA LEU A 48 11.83 0.91 -3.45
C LEU A 48 10.36 1.04 -3.06
N LEU A 49 9.86 0.05 -2.31
CA LEU A 49 8.48 0.06 -1.80
C LEU A 49 8.42 0.64 -0.39
N TYR A 50 7.48 1.56 -0.20
CA TYR A 50 7.23 2.22 1.08
C TYR A 50 5.74 2.33 1.37
N THR A 51 5.39 2.34 2.65
CA THR A 51 4.03 2.65 3.10
C THR A 51 3.95 4.14 3.45
N GLN A 52 3.39 4.96 2.58
CA GLN A 52 3.39 6.43 2.69
C GLN A 52 2.07 7.05 2.21
N PRO A 53 1.77 8.31 2.56
CA PRO A 53 0.58 9.01 2.05
C PRO A 53 0.58 9.12 0.52
N ALA A 54 -0.61 9.11 -0.07
CA ALA A 54 -0.83 9.18 -1.52
C ALA A 54 -1.64 10.44 -1.92
N ASP A 55 -1.25 11.60 -1.39
CA ASP A 55 -2.05 12.83 -1.49
C ASP A 55 -1.89 13.57 -2.84
N THR A 56 -0.83 13.27 -3.58
CA THR A 56 -0.55 13.89 -4.90
C THR A 56 -0.93 12.96 -6.04
N THR A 57 -1.12 13.51 -7.25
CA THR A 57 -1.41 12.70 -8.44
C THR A 57 -0.32 11.68 -8.72
N LEU A 58 0.96 12.08 -8.57
CA LEU A 58 2.08 11.16 -8.74
C LEU A 58 2.07 10.06 -7.68
N ALA A 59 1.87 10.42 -6.40
CA ALA A 59 1.84 9.41 -5.34
C ALA A 59 0.66 8.43 -5.47
N ARG A 60 -0.47 8.86 -6.05
CA ARG A 60 -1.58 7.95 -6.40
C ARG A 60 -1.22 7.01 -7.54
N ALA A 61 -0.49 7.48 -8.54
CA ALA A 61 0.02 6.62 -9.62
C ALA A 61 1.04 5.61 -9.06
N ASP A 62 2.00 6.07 -8.25
CA ASP A 62 3.01 5.22 -7.62
C ASP A 62 2.42 4.15 -6.67
N ALA A 63 1.20 4.40 -6.17
CA ALA A 63 0.44 3.51 -5.29
C ALA A 63 -0.58 2.63 -6.03
N THR A 64 -0.62 2.66 -7.37
CA THR A 64 -1.53 1.85 -8.18
C THR A 64 -0.74 0.75 -8.89
N PHE A 65 -1.15 -0.50 -8.69
CA PHE A 65 -0.55 -1.69 -9.29
C PHE A 65 -1.58 -2.43 -10.14
N TYR A 66 -1.11 -3.31 -11.02
CA TYR A 66 -1.95 -4.21 -11.80
C TYR A 66 -1.59 -5.64 -11.41
N ALA A 67 -2.59 -6.43 -11.03
CA ALA A 67 -2.41 -7.84 -10.77
C ALA A 67 -2.47 -8.59 -12.11
N GLU A 68 -1.47 -9.41 -12.38
CA GLU A 68 -1.38 -10.30 -13.55
C GLU A 68 -1.72 -11.74 -13.19
#